data_AF-K3ZX10-F1
#
_entry.id   AF-K3ZX10-F1
#
_cell.length_a   1.000
_cell.length_b   1.000
_cell.length_c   1.000
_cell.angle_alpha   90.00
_cell.angle_beta   90.00
_cell.angle_gamma   90.00
#
_symmetry.space_group_name_H-M   'P 1'
#
loop_
_entity.id
_entity.type
_entity.pdbx_description
1 polymer ?
#
loop_
_entity_poly.entity_id
_entity_poly.type
_entity_poly.pdbx_seq_one_letter_code
_entity_poly.pdbx_strand_id
1 'polypeptide(L)'
;MSSPAAVLAADGGTTTHLHLFMHDILTGSNPTAVQVIKGPSAVPGLAFGDTTVIDDALTEDPSSSSAAVGRVQGFYMMTSQSGGAVLTVCANLLLTAGGYNGSTVAVMGRDDIAADVRELAVVGGTGRFRMATGYVLWKTNSMNGPDATVELDVYVTTGGGATIDSSTPVGGSSSAAAVRVGGWVSAVFVAVVVAVVGSYV
;
A
#
# COMPACT_ATOMS: atom_id res chain seq x y z
N MET A 1 1.10 -28.22 31.63
CA MET A 1 0.02 -27.64 30.80
C MET A 1 -0.46 -26.39 31.53
N SER A 2 0.02 -25.22 31.12
CA SER A 2 -0.37 -23.92 31.69
C SER A 2 -1.37 -23.24 30.77
N SER A 3 -2.45 -22.70 31.34
CA SER A 3 -3.56 -22.05 30.66
C SER A 3 -3.16 -20.94 29.67
N PRO A 4 -3.95 -20.69 28.62
CA PRO A 4 -3.79 -19.50 27.80
C PRO A 4 -4.33 -18.27 28.54
N ALA A 5 -3.52 -17.21 28.62
CA ALA A 5 -3.96 -15.90 29.08
C ALA A 5 -4.76 -15.22 27.96
N ALA A 6 -6.02 -14.95 28.23
CA ALA A 6 -6.86 -14.08 27.41
C ALA A 6 -6.40 -12.63 27.55
N VAL A 7 -6.32 -11.89 26.43
CA VAL A 7 -6.35 -10.43 26.43
C VAL A 7 -7.32 -9.94 25.36
N LEU A 8 -8.53 -9.64 25.86
CA LEU A 8 -9.49 -8.57 25.54
C LEU A 8 -9.61 -8.05 24.09
N ALA A 9 -10.84 -8.19 23.57
CA ALA A 9 -11.35 -7.53 22.38
C ALA A 9 -11.35 -5.99 22.50
N ALA A 10 -11.01 -5.32 21.40
CA ALA A 10 -11.28 -3.90 21.19
C ALA A 10 -12.15 -3.75 19.92
N ASP A 11 -13.38 -3.30 20.14
CA ASP A 11 -14.35 -2.72 19.19
C ASP A 11 -14.48 -3.35 17.79
N GLY A 12 -15.30 -4.40 17.67
CA GLY A 12 -16.09 -4.76 16.47
C GLY A 12 -15.39 -5.04 15.13
N GLY A 13 -14.07 -4.89 14.99
CA GLY A 13 -13.35 -5.05 13.73
C GLY A 13 -12.86 -6.47 13.47
N THR A 14 -12.83 -6.89 12.19
CA THR A 14 -12.11 -8.11 11.77
C THR A 14 -10.70 -7.73 11.33
N THR A 15 -9.69 -8.33 11.94
CA THR A 15 -8.30 -8.22 11.49
C THR A 15 -7.98 -9.33 10.49
N THR A 16 -7.38 -8.97 9.37
CA THR A 16 -6.88 -9.86 8.33
C THR A 16 -5.38 -9.66 8.18
N HIS A 17 -4.63 -10.75 8.16
CA HIS A 17 -3.22 -10.76 7.81
C HIS A 17 -3.07 -11.38 6.42
N LEU A 18 -2.43 -10.65 5.51
CA LEU A 18 -2.05 -11.12 4.18
C LEU A 18 -0.52 -11.23 4.13
N HIS A 19 -0.03 -12.34 3.60
CA HIS A 19 1.40 -12.56 3.34
C HIS A 19 1.58 -12.84 1.86
N LEU A 20 2.34 -11.96 1.18
CA LEU A 20 2.40 -11.90 -0.29
C LEU A 20 3.83 -11.49 -0.73
N PHE A 21 4.16 -11.74 -2.00
CA PHE A 21 5.43 -11.33 -2.59
C PHE A 21 5.21 -10.46 -3.82
N MET A 22 5.78 -9.25 -3.81
CA MET A 22 5.79 -8.30 -4.92
C MET A 22 7.05 -8.48 -5.76
N HIS A 23 6.91 -8.41 -7.09
CA HIS A 23 8.02 -8.51 -8.05
C HIS A 23 8.17 -7.19 -8.81
N ASP A 24 9.09 -6.34 -8.36
CA ASP A 24 9.43 -5.04 -8.97
C ASP A 24 10.48 -5.27 -10.06
N ILE A 25 10.08 -5.22 -11.33
CA ILE A 25 10.93 -5.56 -12.47
C ILE A 25 11.16 -4.33 -13.34
N LEU A 26 12.37 -3.77 -13.25
CA LEU A 26 12.81 -2.60 -14.00
C LEU A 26 13.56 -2.96 -15.29
N THR A 27 14.06 -4.20 -15.39
CA THR A 27 14.86 -4.66 -16.53
C THR A 27 14.14 -5.68 -17.44
N GLY A 28 14.84 -6.13 -18.49
CA GLY A 28 14.35 -7.16 -19.40
C GLY A 28 13.40 -6.63 -20.48
N SER A 29 12.76 -7.56 -21.18
CA SER A 29 11.86 -7.24 -22.30
C SER A 29 10.44 -6.88 -21.87
N ASN A 30 10.06 -7.19 -20.62
CA ASN A 30 8.72 -6.97 -20.08
C ASN A 30 8.82 -6.34 -18.67
N PRO A 31 9.34 -5.12 -18.53
CA PRO A 31 9.41 -4.45 -17.23
C PRO A 31 8.00 -4.15 -16.70
N THR A 32 7.82 -4.29 -15.40
CA THR A 32 6.61 -3.93 -14.66
C THR A 32 6.73 -2.58 -13.95
N ALA A 33 7.95 -2.07 -13.86
CA ALA A 33 8.30 -0.79 -13.25
C ALA A 33 9.04 0.10 -14.25
N VAL A 34 8.54 1.32 -14.45
CA VAL A 34 9.06 2.25 -15.46
C VAL A 34 9.26 3.64 -14.87
N GLN A 35 10.49 4.15 -14.97
CA GLN A 35 10.80 5.53 -14.59
C GLN A 35 10.13 6.51 -15.56
N VAL A 36 9.27 7.38 -15.02
CA VAL A 36 8.50 8.38 -15.78
C VAL A 36 8.98 9.81 -15.53
N ILE A 37 9.61 10.07 -14.39
CA ILE A 37 10.24 11.37 -14.08
C ILE A 37 11.69 11.10 -13.69
N LYS A 38 12.59 11.89 -14.27
CA LYS A 38 14.02 11.90 -13.95
C LYS A 38 14.31 13.10 -13.07
N GLY A 39 14.91 12.85 -11.92
CA GLY A 39 15.44 13.85 -11.01
C GLY A 39 16.58 14.66 -11.64
N PRO A 40 17.01 15.76 -11.00
CA PRO A 40 18.00 16.69 -11.55
C PRO A 40 19.43 16.17 -11.52
N SER A 41 19.69 14.98 -10.96
CA SER A 41 21.03 14.39 -10.91
C SER A 41 21.35 13.60 -12.18
N ALA A 42 22.62 13.63 -12.59
CA ALA A 42 23.12 12.84 -13.71
C ALA A 42 23.29 11.34 -13.37
N VAL A 43 23.15 10.95 -12.10
CA VAL A 43 23.22 9.55 -11.65
C VAL A 43 21.82 8.93 -11.79
N PRO A 44 21.61 7.98 -12.73
CA PRO A 44 20.29 7.42 -12.99
C PRO A 44 19.77 6.56 -11.82
N GLY A 45 18.47 6.66 -11.53
CA GLY A 45 17.70 5.68 -10.77
C GLY A 45 17.67 5.86 -9.24
N LEU A 46 18.49 6.77 -8.69
CA LEU A 46 18.52 7.09 -7.25
C LEU A 46 18.55 8.60 -7.00
N ALA A 47 18.21 9.42 -8.00
CA ALA A 47 18.19 10.86 -7.85
C ALA A 47 16.93 11.32 -7.12
N PHE A 48 17.04 12.32 -6.25
CA PHE A 48 15.86 12.98 -5.69
C PHE A 48 14.90 13.41 -6.82
N GLY A 49 13.63 13.05 -6.71
CA GLY A 49 12.61 13.31 -7.72
C GLY A 49 12.46 12.23 -8.80
N ASP A 50 13.36 11.25 -8.88
CA ASP A 50 13.14 10.07 -9.72
C ASP A 50 11.80 9.43 -9.32
N THR A 51 10.90 9.26 -10.29
CA THR A 51 9.56 8.69 -10.06
C THR A 51 9.34 7.52 -11.01
N THR A 52 8.92 6.40 -10.44
CA THR A 52 8.65 5.15 -11.16
C THR A 52 7.19 4.77 -10.97
N VAL A 53 6.51 4.47 -12.08
CA VAL A 53 5.18 3.86 -12.03
C VAL A 53 5.33 2.35 -12.04
N ILE A 54 4.46 1.66 -11.31
CA ILE A 54 4.50 0.21 -11.14
C ILE A 54 3.15 -0.42 -11.43
N ASP A 55 3.20 -1.58 -12.08
CA ASP A 55 2.15 -2.59 -12.13
C ASP A 55 2.82 -3.95 -11.88
N ASP A 56 3.17 -4.23 -10.63
CA ASP A 56 3.98 -5.38 -10.25
C ASP A 56 3.11 -6.59 -9.92
N ALA A 57 3.61 -7.79 -10.17
CA ALA A 57 2.90 -9.02 -9.81
C ALA A 57 2.94 -9.24 -8.28
N LEU A 58 1.82 -9.70 -7.70
CA LEU A 58 1.78 -10.30 -6.37
C LEU A 58 1.61 -11.81 -6.47
N THR A 59 2.44 -12.56 -5.75
CA THR A 59 2.40 -14.03 -5.69
C THR A 59 2.34 -14.56 -4.27
N GLU A 60 1.98 -15.84 -4.11
CA GLU A 60 1.91 -16.53 -2.80
C GLU A 60 3.30 -16.82 -2.21
N ASP A 61 4.29 -17.06 -3.07
CA ASP A 61 5.67 -17.39 -2.68
C ASP A 61 6.68 -16.43 -3.35
N PRO A 62 7.95 -16.38 -2.90
CA PRO A 62 8.96 -15.53 -3.51
C PRO A 62 9.31 -15.91 -4.96
N SER A 63 8.90 -17.08 -5.44
CA SER A 63 9.12 -17.47 -6.83
C SER A 63 8.16 -16.74 -7.75
N SER A 64 8.67 -16.10 -8.80
CA SER A 64 7.86 -15.45 -9.84
C SER A 64 6.98 -16.42 -10.65
N SER A 65 7.26 -17.72 -10.57
CA SER A 65 6.42 -18.77 -11.18
C SER A 65 5.31 -19.30 -10.26
N SER A 66 5.25 -18.83 -9.00
CA SER A 66 4.20 -19.23 -8.06
C SER A 66 2.86 -18.58 -8.42
N ALA A 67 1.78 -19.02 -7.75
CA ALA A 67 0.43 -18.57 -8.07
C ALA A 67 0.31 -17.04 -7.94
N ALA A 68 -0.14 -16.40 -9.02
CA ALA A 68 -0.45 -14.98 -9.01
C ALA A 68 -1.75 -14.73 -8.23
N VAL A 69 -1.68 -13.84 -7.24
CA VAL A 69 -2.80 -13.52 -6.34
C VAL A 69 -3.25 -12.07 -6.39
N GLY A 70 -2.52 -11.24 -7.11
CA GLY A 70 -2.85 -9.84 -7.26
C GLY A 70 -1.79 -9.03 -8.01
N ARG A 71 -1.89 -7.71 -7.90
CA ARG A 71 -0.94 -6.73 -8.42
C ARG A 71 -0.68 -5.61 -7.42
N VAL A 72 0.50 -5.00 -7.45
CA VAL A 72 0.76 -3.70 -6.82
C VAL A 72 0.77 -2.64 -7.90
N GLN A 73 -0.16 -1.69 -7.83
CA GLN A 73 -0.36 -0.66 -8.83
C GLN A 73 -0.25 0.73 -8.23
N GLY A 74 0.64 1.56 -8.77
CA GLY A 74 0.87 2.89 -8.24
C GLY A 74 2.20 3.47 -8.69
N PHE A 75 2.88 4.15 -7.76
CA PHE A 75 4.19 4.71 -8.02
C PHE A 75 5.01 4.82 -6.74
N TYR A 76 6.31 4.97 -6.92
CA TYR A 76 7.23 5.39 -5.87
C TYR A 76 8.15 6.50 -6.37
N MET A 77 8.59 7.35 -5.45
CA MET A 77 9.42 8.52 -5.74
C MET A 77 10.61 8.59 -4.80
N MET A 78 11.80 8.87 -5.31
CA MET A 78 12.96 9.18 -4.49
C MET A 78 12.77 10.53 -3.80
N THR A 79 12.60 10.55 -2.47
CA THR A 79 12.21 11.77 -1.72
C THR A 79 13.22 12.27 -0.70
N SER A 80 14.35 11.58 -0.50
CA SER A 80 15.43 12.08 0.37
C SER A 80 16.36 13.04 -0.36
N GLN A 81 16.53 14.25 0.19
CA GLN A 81 17.57 15.21 -0.25
C GLN A 81 18.90 15.01 0.48
N SER A 82 18.88 14.41 1.68
CA SER A 82 20.06 14.18 2.51
C SER A 82 20.87 12.94 2.10
N GLY A 83 20.59 12.37 0.94
CA GLY A 83 21.14 11.10 0.48
C GLY A 83 20.35 9.88 0.98
N GLY A 84 20.76 8.69 0.52
CA GLY A 84 20.06 7.43 0.79
C GLY A 84 18.99 7.10 -0.24
N ALA A 85 18.69 5.81 -0.39
CA ALA A 85 17.69 5.31 -1.32
C ALA A 85 16.31 5.25 -0.63
N VAL A 86 15.73 6.43 -0.39
CA VAL A 86 14.46 6.54 0.34
C VAL A 86 13.35 6.95 -0.61
N LEU A 87 12.33 6.12 -0.63
CA LEU A 87 11.15 6.25 -1.45
C LEU A 87 9.97 6.82 -0.63
N THR A 88 9.11 7.57 -1.30
CA THR A 88 7.72 7.72 -0.91
C THR A 88 6.88 6.86 -1.84
N VAL A 89 6.15 5.91 -1.27
CA VAL A 89 5.31 4.95 -1.98
C VAL A 89 3.85 5.38 -1.89
N CYS A 90 3.13 5.26 -3.00
CA CYS A 90 1.68 5.38 -3.07
C CYS A 90 1.14 4.32 -4.03
N ALA A 91 0.51 3.27 -3.50
CA ALA A 91 0.08 2.13 -4.30
C ALA A 91 -1.19 1.46 -3.79
N ASN A 92 -1.85 0.73 -4.67
CA ASN A 92 -2.93 -0.20 -4.35
C ASN A 92 -2.46 -1.63 -4.54
N LEU A 93 -2.68 -2.48 -3.54
CA LEU A 93 -2.63 -3.93 -3.68
C LEU A 93 -3.99 -4.38 -4.21
N LEU A 94 -4.08 -4.69 -5.50
CA LEU A 94 -5.25 -5.28 -6.13
C LEU A 94 -5.20 -6.80 -5.97
N LEU A 95 -6.14 -7.39 -5.24
CA LEU A 95 -6.21 -8.84 -5.08
C LEU A 95 -7.13 -9.45 -6.14
N THR A 96 -6.67 -10.52 -6.77
CA THR A 96 -7.36 -11.18 -7.90
C THR A 96 -7.68 -12.64 -7.62
N ALA A 97 -7.34 -13.15 -6.44
CA ALA A 97 -7.52 -14.55 -6.07
C ALA A 97 -8.35 -14.73 -4.79
N GLY A 98 -8.88 -15.95 -4.63
CA GLY A 98 -9.58 -16.39 -3.42
C GLY A 98 -10.79 -15.52 -3.05
N GLY A 99 -11.07 -15.47 -1.74
CA GLY A 99 -12.21 -14.71 -1.20
C GLY A 99 -12.07 -13.19 -1.36
N TYR A 100 -10.88 -12.68 -1.63
CA TYR A 100 -10.61 -11.25 -1.72
C TYR A 100 -10.55 -10.72 -3.17
N ASN A 101 -10.82 -11.57 -4.17
CA ASN A 101 -10.82 -11.18 -5.57
C ASN A 101 -11.66 -9.91 -5.82
N GLY A 102 -11.06 -8.91 -6.47
CA GLY A 102 -11.65 -7.61 -6.78
C GLY A 102 -11.60 -6.60 -5.63
N SER A 103 -11.03 -6.96 -4.47
CA SER A 103 -10.79 -6.02 -3.36
C SER A 103 -9.41 -5.37 -3.49
N THR A 104 -9.27 -4.17 -2.96
CA THR A 104 -7.98 -3.47 -2.91
C THR A 104 -7.62 -3.04 -1.50
N VAL A 105 -6.32 -2.98 -1.20
CA VAL A 105 -5.75 -2.32 -0.01
C VAL A 105 -4.88 -1.17 -0.49
N ALA A 106 -5.14 0.05 -0.02
CA ALA A 106 -4.37 1.23 -0.37
C ALA A 106 -3.25 1.45 0.65
N VAL A 107 -2.02 1.57 0.18
CA VAL A 107 -0.82 1.77 1.00
C VAL A 107 -0.12 3.08 0.63
N MET A 108 0.34 3.80 1.66
CA MET A 108 1.16 4.99 1.50
C MET A 108 2.18 5.09 2.63
N GLY A 109 3.41 5.43 2.31
CA GLY A 109 4.41 5.65 3.34
C GLY A 109 5.81 5.93 2.83
N ARG A 110 6.72 6.09 3.78
CA ARG A 110 8.15 6.23 3.57
C ARG A 110 8.78 4.85 3.57
N ASP A 111 9.59 4.58 2.56
CA ASP A 111 10.27 3.30 2.36
C ASP A 111 11.77 3.54 2.22
N ASP A 112 12.52 3.37 3.32
CA ASP A 112 13.98 3.43 3.32
C ASP A 112 14.52 2.05 2.95
N ILE A 113 14.88 1.84 1.69
CA ILE A 113 15.18 0.49 1.18
C ILE A 113 16.45 -0.12 1.79
N ALA A 114 17.26 0.68 2.50
CA ALA A 114 18.41 0.20 3.25
C ALA A 114 18.03 -0.43 4.61
N ALA A 115 16.80 -0.22 5.09
CA ALA A 115 16.30 -0.83 6.32
C ALA A 115 15.81 -2.27 6.08
N ASP A 116 16.06 -3.14 7.06
CA ASP A 116 15.66 -4.56 7.02
C ASP A 116 14.13 -4.74 6.95
N VAL A 117 13.38 -3.90 7.66
CA VAL A 117 11.92 -3.91 7.72
C VAL A 117 11.41 -2.48 7.60
N ARG A 118 10.46 -2.25 6.69
CA ARG A 118 9.92 -0.91 6.38
C ARG A 118 8.41 -0.92 6.58
N GLU A 119 7.90 -0.01 7.40
CA GLU A 119 6.48 0.07 7.72
C GLU A 119 5.81 1.19 6.93
N LEU A 120 4.78 0.83 6.16
CA LEU A 120 3.94 1.78 5.43
C LEU A 120 2.50 1.67 5.95
N ALA A 121 1.77 2.78 5.93
CA ALA A 121 0.40 2.80 6.42
C ALA A 121 -0.56 2.18 5.39
N VAL A 122 -1.50 1.36 5.86
CA VAL A 122 -2.73 1.07 5.12
C VAL A 122 -3.69 2.23 5.37
N VAL A 123 -3.91 3.03 4.33
CA VAL A 123 -4.70 4.26 4.39
C VAL A 123 -6.14 4.08 3.92
N GLY A 124 -6.49 2.89 3.43
CA GLY A 124 -7.82 2.57 2.96
C GLY A 124 -7.91 1.23 2.27
N GLY A 125 -9.09 0.94 1.72
CA GLY A 125 -9.32 -0.22 0.87
C GLY A 125 -10.71 -0.22 0.24
N THR A 126 -10.93 -1.16 -0.66
CA THR A 126 -12.20 -1.34 -1.37
C THR A 126 -12.67 -2.79 -1.29
N GLY A 127 -13.90 -3.05 -1.73
CA GLY A 127 -14.48 -4.40 -1.67
C GLY A 127 -14.57 -4.90 -0.22
N ARG A 128 -13.93 -6.04 0.06
CA ARG A 128 -13.88 -6.62 1.41
C ARG A 128 -13.04 -5.80 2.40
N PHE A 129 -12.16 -4.94 1.90
CA PHE A 129 -11.34 -4.04 2.71
C PHE A 129 -11.89 -2.61 2.73
N ARG A 130 -13.18 -2.42 2.48
CA ARG A 130 -13.81 -1.10 2.58
C ARG A 130 -13.60 -0.52 4.00
N MET A 131 -13.17 0.74 4.06
CA MET A 131 -12.78 1.44 5.31
C MET A 131 -11.63 0.78 6.07
N ALA A 132 -10.79 0.00 5.38
CA ALA A 132 -9.61 -0.61 5.99
C ALA A 132 -8.63 0.43 6.56
N THR A 133 -8.07 0.11 7.72
CA THR A 133 -6.91 0.79 8.31
C THR A 133 -5.91 -0.24 8.80
N GLY A 134 -4.63 0.12 8.89
CA GLY A 134 -3.61 -0.79 9.39
C GLY A 134 -2.23 -0.42 8.88
N TYR A 135 -1.38 -1.41 8.68
CA TYR A 135 -0.01 -1.23 8.21
C TYR A 135 0.46 -2.40 7.37
N VAL A 136 1.50 -2.18 6.59
CA VAL A 136 2.23 -3.22 5.87
C VAL A 136 3.71 -3.15 6.24
N LEU A 137 4.31 -4.31 6.47
CA LEU A 137 5.76 -4.44 6.62
C LEU A 137 6.35 -5.00 5.33
N TRP A 138 7.31 -4.27 4.77
CA TRP A 138 8.07 -4.67 3.59
C TRP A 138 9.44 -5.19 4.00
N LYS A 139 9.85 -6.31 3.43
CA LYS A 139 11.21 -6.86 3.56
C LYS A 139 11.73 -7.23 2.18
N THR A 140 12.98 -6.87 1.89
CA THR A 140 13.58 -7.23 0.60
C THR A 140 14.01 -8.68 0.65
N ASN A 141 13.28 -9.57 -0.03
CA ASN A 141 13.59 -10.99 -0.05
C ASN A 141 14.81 -11.28 -0.94
N SER A 142 14.89 -10.63 -2.10
CA SER A 142 16.02 -10.79 -3.03
C SER A 142 16.14 -9.60 -3.98
N MET A 143 17.36 -9.38 -4.48
CA MET A 143 17.68 -8.38 -5.50
C MET A 143 18.50 -9.00 -6.63
N ASN A 144 18.24 -8.59 -7.86
CA ASN A 144 19.07 -8.88 -9.03
C ASN A 144 19.27 -7.60 -9.86
N GLY A 145 20.40 -6.91 -9.65
CA GLY A 145 20.55 -5.56 -10.19
C GLY A 145 19.50 -4.62 -9.58
N PRO A 146 18.72 -3.89 -10.41
CA PRO A 146 17.64 -3.04 -9.89
C PRO A 146 16.32 -3.81 -9.67
N ASP A 147 16.20 -5.06 -10.12
CA ASP A 147 14.98 -5.85 -9.94
C ASP A 147 14.92 -6.43 -8.52
N ALA A 148 13.72 -6.43 -7.92
CA ALA A 148 13.51 -6.81 -6.53
C ALA A 148 12.33 -7.78 -6.35
N THR A 149 12.49 -8.73 -5.42
CA THR A 149 11.36 -9.43 -4.81
C THR A 149 11.19 -8.93 -3.39
N VAL A 150 10.02 -8.39 -3.07
CA VAL A 150 9.69 -7.80 -1.77
C VAL A 150 8.61 -8.64 -1.10
N GLU A 151 8.86 -9.07 0.13
CA GLU A 151 7.89 -9.73 0.99
C GLU A 151 7.02 -8.69 1.68
N LEU A 152 5.70 -8.89 1.65
CA LEU A 152 4.69 -8.00 2.22
C LEU A 152 3.90 -8.73 3.30
N ASP A 153 4.02 -8.26 4.54
CA ASP A 153 3.15 -8.62 5.66
C ASP A 153 2.11 -7.51 5.88
N VAL A 154 0.89 -7.69 5.37
CA VAL A 154 -0.18 -6.69 5.44
C VAL A 154 -1.12 -7.01 6.60
N TYR A 155 -1.23 -6.12 7.57
CA TYR A 155 -2.18 -6.23 8.68
C TYR A 155 -3.29 -5.20 8.49
N VAL A 156 -4.48 -5.69 8.16
CA VAL A 156 -5.64 -4.86 7.84
C VAL A 156 -6.73 -5.07 8.87
N THR A 157 -7.26 -3.99 9.42
CA THR A 157 -8.47 -4.01 10.24
C THR A 157 -9.60 -3.32 9.48
N THR A 158 -10.73 -4.01 9.35
CA THR A 158 -11.97 -3.44 8.83
C THR A 158 -12.96 -3.27 9.97
N GLY A 159 -13.57 -2.09 10.09
CA GLY A 159 -14.60 -1.85 11.09
C GLY A 159 -15.85 -2.69 10.79
N GLY A 160 -16.30 -3.52 11.73
CA GLY A 160 -17.56 -4.24 11.62
C GLY A 160 -18.74 -3.32 11.88
N GLY A 161 -19.17 -2.55 10.89
CA GLY A 161 -20.36 -1.72 11.04
C GLY A 161 -20.56 -0.70 9.94
N ALA A 162 -21.72 -0.80 9.28
CA ALA A 162 -22.23 0.05 8.21
C ALA A 162 -21.43 0.01 6.91
N THR A 163 -21.86 -0.87 5.99
CA THR A 163 -21.75 -0.58 4.57
C THR A 163 -22.40 0.78 4.30
N ILE A 164 -21.59 1.83 4.13
CA ILE A 164 -22.04 2.98 3.35
C ILE A 164 -22.10 2.48 1.91
N ASP A 165 -23.21 1.84 1.57
CA ASP A 165 -23.47 1.43 0.20
C ASP A 165 -23.85 2.69 -0.59
N SER A 166 -23.11 2.96 -1.66
CA SER A 166 -23.41 4.02 -2.63
C SER A 166 -24.78 3.86 -3.31
N SER A 167 -25.44 2.70 -3.16
CA SER A 167 -26.81 2.48 -3.60
C SER A 167 -27.88 3.09 -2.69
N THR A 168 -27.53 3.52 -1.47
CA THR A 168 -28.47 4.20 -0.58
C THR A 168 -28.76 5.61 -1.11
N PRO A 169 -30.02 5.93 -1.48
CA PRO A 169 -30.36 7.29 -1.90
C PRO A 169 -29.99 8.27 -0.78
N VAL A 170 -29.42 9.42 -1.15
CA VAL A 170 -29.26 10.56 -0.24
C VAL A 170 -30.66 11.06 0.13
N GLY A 171 -31.29 10.41 1.11
CA GLY A 171 -32.70 10.60 1.40
C GLY A 171 -33.23 9.58 2.40
N GLY A 172 -32.69 9.60 3.63
CA GLY A 172 -33.20 8.77 4.72
C GLY A 172 -32.40 8.99 5.99
N SER A 173 -32.78 10.00 6.77
CA SER A 173 -32.24 10.24 8.10
C SER A 173 -32.65 9.10 9.04
N SER A 174 -31.78 8.10 9.21
CA SER A 174 -31.79 7.26 10.41
C SER A 174 -30.89 7.89 11.45
N SER A 175 -31.49 8.42 12.51
CA SER A 175 -30.79 9.01 13.64
C SER A 175 -30.09 7.91 14.45
N ALA A 176 -28.85 7.58 14.09
CA ALA A 176 -27.93 6.99 15.05
C ALA A 176 -27.51 8.10 16.02
N ALA A 177 -27.84 7.94 17.30
CA ALA A 177 -27.47 8.90 18.34
C ALA A 177 -25.94 9.01 18.40
N ALA A 178 -25.40 10.11 17.88
CA ALA A 178 -23.99 10.43 18.03
C ALA A 178 -23.69 10.71 19.50
N VAL A 179 -23.08 9.73 20.19
CA VAL A 179 -22.42 9.99 21.46
C VAL A 179 -21.23 10.89 21.15
N ARG A 180 -21.33 12.17 21.51
CA ARG A 180 -20.20 13.09 21.47
C ARG A 180 -19.19 12.68 22.53
N VAL A 181 -18.22 11.87 22.14
CA VAL A 181 -16.94 11.78 22.85
C VAL A 181 -16.06 12.93 22.35
N GLY A 182 -15.40 13.62 23.28
CA GLY A 182 -14.68 14.88 23.08
C GLY A 182 -13.78 14.92 21.84
N GLY A 183 -13.68 16.12 21.28
CA GLY A 183 -13.11 16.40 19.96
C GLY A 183 -11.69 15.91 19.77
N TRP A 184 -11.53 15.10 18.73
CA TRP A 184 -10.32 15.01 17.93
C TRP A 184 -10.72 15.20 16.48
N VAL A 185 -9.99 16.07 15.79
CA VAL A 185 -10.21 16.33 14.36
C VAL A 185 -9.65 15.11 13.62
N SER A 186 -10.52 14.30 13.01
CA SER A 186 -10.07 13.25 12.11
C SER A 186 -9.55 13.93 10.84
N ALA A 187 -8.23 14.06 10.72
CA ALA A 187 -7.61 14.59 9.52
C ALA A 187 -7.76 13.57 8.40
N VAL A 188 -8.60 13.88 7.41
CA VAL A 188 -8.62 13.16 6.13
C VAL A 188 -7.40 13.66 5.35
N PHE A 189 -6.35 12.84 5.27
CA PHE A 189 -5.23 13.13 4.40
C PHE A 189 -5.65 12.86 2.96
N VAL A 190 -5.92 13.92 2.21
CA VAL A 190 -6.00 13.86 0.76
C VAL A 190 -4.59 14.10 0.24
N ALA A 191 -3.87 13.04 -0.12
CA ALA A 191 -2.63 13.18 -0.85
C ALA A 191 -2.93 13.52 -2.31
N VAL A 192 -2.92 14.82 -2.63
CA VAL A 192 -2.93 15.28 -4.02
C VAL A 192 -1.47 15.45 -4.44
N VAL A 193 -0.94 14.51 -5.21
CA VAL A 193 0.34 14.70 -5.90
C VAL A 193 0.04 15.29 -7.28
N VAL A 194 0.26 16.60 -7.43
CA VAL A 194 0.19 17.28 -8.72
C VAL A 194 1.58 17.22 -9.36
N ALA A 195 1.75 16.40 -10.39
CA ALA A 195 2.91 16.51 -11.27
C ALA A 195 2.68 17.67 -12.24
N VAL A 196 3.38 18.79 -12.05
CA VAL A 196 3.41 19.87 -13.04
C VAL A 196 4.45 19.52 -14.09
N VAL A 197 4.01 19.14 -15.28
CA VAL A 197 4.89 18.97 -16.43
C VAL A 197 5.14 20.34 -17.04
N GLY A 198 6.31 20.93 -16.73
CA GLY A 198 6.78 22.14 -17.39
C GLY A 198 7.33 21.82 -18.77
N SER A 199 6.79 22.43 -19.81
CA SER A 199 7.41 22.48 -21.14
C SER A 199 8.56 23.49 -21.10
N TYR A 200 9.79 23.05 -21.29
CA TYR A 200 10.89 23.97 -21.62
C TYR A 200 10.77 24.35 -23.10
N VAL A 201 10.74 25.66 -23.38
CA VAL A 201 10.89 26.24 -24.73
C VAL A 201 12.37 26.55 -24.95
#